data_AF-A0A7W1FDP6-F1
#
_entry.id   AF-A0A7W1FDP6-F1
#
_cell.length_a   1.000
_cell.length_b   1.000
_cell.length_c   1.000
_cell.angle_alpha   90.00
_cell.angle_beta   90.00
_cell.angle_gamma   90.00
#
_symmetry.space_group_name_H-M   'P 1'
#
loop_
_entity.id
_entity.type
_entity.pdbx_description
1 polymer ?
#
loop_
_entity_poly.entity_id
_entity_poly.type
_entity_poly.pdbx_seq_one_letter_code
_entity_poly.pdbx_strand_id
1 'polypeptide(L)'
;MKNSILKLSLVGIVSLGLLSATSGQTKKIETKIIEPTAKEAVKQIFLNGDILLSAGKNCESVGTSKDDRTILDFLSGVLSFQTEPNTKSAIEFSFKQEKGRKNEPVWVCDLLFRAGDEESPSSNGIRFKMRNSDRRLMRESVMCIGTG
;
A
#
# COMPACT_ATOMS: atom_id res chain seq x y z
N MET A 1 -25.94 3.04 -69.10
CA MET A 1 -24.48 3.28 -69.12
C MET A 1 -23.80 2.12 -68.42
N LYS A 2 -23.06 1.31 -69.18
CA LYS A 2 -22.24 0.19 -68.70
C LYS A 2 -20.98 0.79 -68.08
N ASN A 3 -20.56 0.36 -66.89
CA ASN A 3 -19.15 0.49 -66.52
C ASN A 3 -18.66 -0.70 -65.69
N SER A 4 -17.44 -1.07 -66.04
CA SER A 4 -16.84 -2.38 -65.93
C SER A 4 -16.35 -2.73 -64.53
N ILE A 5 -16.47 -4.03 -64.28
CA ILE A 5 -15.81 -4.83 -63.26
C ILE A 5 -14.28 -4.76 -63.48
N LEU A 6 -13.52 -4.39 -62.45
CA LEU A 6 -12.11 -4.75 -62.35
C LEU A 6 -11.94 -5.72 -61.17
N LYS A 7 -11.80 -7.00 -61.51
CA LYS A 7 -11.30 -8.04 -60.59
C LYS A 7 -9.77 -7.95 -60.59
N LEU A 8 -9.18 -7.54 -59.49
CA LEU A 8 -7.75 -7.70 -59.26
C LEU A 8 -7.55 -8.95 -58.38
N SER A 9 -7.12 -10.04 -59.00
CA SER A 9 -6.62 -11.22 -58.30
C SER A 9 -5.23 -10.90 -57.75
N LEU A 10 -5.10 -10.80 -56.42
CA LEU A 10 -3.81 -10.78 -55.75
C LEU A 10 -3.49 -12.21 -55.30
N VAL A 11 -2.61 -12.88 -56.05
CA VAL A 11 -2.00 -14.15 -55.64
C VAL A 11 -0.88 -13.80 -54.66
N GLY A 12 -1.23 -13.79 -53.37
CA GLY A 12 -0.27 -13.62 -52.28
C GLY A 12 0.31 -14.96 -51.87
N ILE A 13 1.60 -15.13 -52.13
CA ILE A 13 2.42 -16.29 -51.76
C ILE A 13 2.37 -16.46 -50.22
N VAL A 14 1.78 -17.57 -49.76
CA VAL A 14 1.82 -17.98 -48.35
C VAL A 14 3.20 -18.57 -48.09
N SER A 15 4.14 -17.74 -47.64
CA SER A 15 5.42 -18.20 -47.11
C SER A 15 5.16 -18.88 -45.76
N LEU A 16 5.12 -20.21 -45.79
CA LEU A 16 5.00 -21.09 -44.64
C LEU A 16 6.33 -21.08 -43.87
N GLY A 17 6.58 -20.00 -43.12
CA GLY A 17 7.70 -19.92 -42.20
C GLY A 17 7.45 -20.83 -41.01
N LEU A 18 8.26 -21.88 -40.86
CA LEU A 18 8.33 -22.68 -39.64
C LEU A 18 8.75 -21.77 -38.47
N LEU A 19 7.76 -21.29 -37.71
CA LEU A 19 7.96 -20.71 -36.40
C LEU A 19 8.36 -21.84 -35.46
N SER A 20 9.66 -22.06 -35.31
CA SER A 20 10.19 -22.86 -34.21
C SER A 20 9.75 -22.24 -32.90
N ALA A 21 8.74 -22.83 -32.27
CA ALA A 21 8.31 -22.49 -30.93
C ALA A 21 9.45 -22.81 -29.97
N THR A 22 10.29 -21.82 -29.70
CA THR A 22 11.21 -21.87 -28.58
C THR A 22 10.35 -21.89 -27.32
N SER A 23 10.17 -23.09 -26.77
CA SER A 23 9.63 -23.30 -25.43
C SER A 23 10.58 -22.63 -24.44
N GLY A 24 10.45 -21.31 -24.30
CA GLY A 24 11.11 -20.52 -23.29
C GLY A 24 10.58 -20.99 -21.94
N GLN A 25 11.35 -21.83 -21.26
CA GLN A 25 11.12 -22.13 -19.86
C GLN A 25 11.26 -20.82 -19.11
N THR A 26 10.15 -20.13 -18.86
CA THR A 26 10.09 -18.99 -17.96
C THR A 26 10.43 -19.50 -16.57
N LYS A 27 11.71 -19.39 -16.21
CA LYS A 27 12.21 -19.66 -14.87
C LYS A 27 11.40 -18.79 -13.92
N LYS A 28 10.48 -19.42 -13.18
CA LYS A 28 9.63 -18.76 -12.19
C LYS A 28 10.55 -18.15 -11.15
N ILE A 29 10.77 -16.84 -11.22
CA ILE A 29 11.54 -16.12 -10.22
C ILE A 29 10.71 -16.16 -8.94
N GLU A 30 11.09 -17.05 -8.03
CA GLU A 30 10.48 -17.14 -6.72
C GLU A 30 10.84 -15.87 -5.96
N THR A 31 9.86 -14.97 -5.83
CA THR A 31 10.08 -13.70 -5.16
C THR A 31 10.22 -13.98 -3.67
N LYS A 32 11.43 -13.79 -3.14
CA LYS A 32 11.69 -13.94 -1.70
C LYS A 32 10.77 -12.98 -0.94
N ILE A 33 10.03 -13.54 0.02
CA ILE A 33 9.15 -12.77 0.90
C ILE A 33 9.97 -12.41 2.13
N ILE A 34 10.24 -11.12 2.29
CA ILE A 34 11.09 -10.61 3.37
C ILE A 34 10.23 -9.64 4.17
N GLU A 35 10.18 -9.78 5.49
CA GLU A 35 9.49 -8.81 6.36
C GLU A 35 10.12 -7.42 6.22
N PRO A 36 9.33 -6.33 6.11
CA PRO A 36 9.87 -4.98 6.14
C PRO A 36 10.35 -4.62 7.55
N THR A 37 11.36 -3.77 7.64
CA THR A 37 11.79 -3.18 8.91
C THR A 37 10.86 -2.03 9.32
N ALA A 38 10.82 -1.71 10.62
CA ALA A 38 10.13 -0.51 11.12
C ALA A 38 10.61 0.77 10.41
N LYS A 39 11.92 0.89 10.14
CA LYS A 39 12.49 2.04 9.41
C LYS A 39 11.93 2.17 8.00
N GLU A 40 11.79 1.06 7.26
CA GLU A 40 11.20 1.07 5.92
C GLU A 40 9.71 1.45 5.95
N ALA A 41 8.97 0.93 6.92
CA ALA A 41 7.56 1.25 7.12
C ALA A 41 7.36 2.75 7.45
N VAL A 42 8.13 3.29 8.42
CA VAL A 42 8.14 4.72 8.76
C VAL A 42 8.48 5.59 7.56
N LYS A 43 9.50 5.21 6.77
CA LYS A 43 9.85 5.94 5.54
C LYS A 43 8.65 6.01 4.57
N GLN A 44 7.93 4.91 4.39
CA GLN A 44 6.76 4.90 3.51
C GLN A 44 5.62 5.77 4.03
N ILE A 45 5.44 5.84 5.36
CA ILE A 45 4.47 6.75 5.97
C ILE A 45 4.81 8.19 5.62
N PHE A 46 6.05 8.63 5.83
CA PHE A 46 6.46 10.01 5.49
C PHE A 46 6.31 10.32 4.00
N LEU A 47 6.64 9.38 3.12
CA LEU A 47 6.47 9.54 1.67
C LEU A 47 5.01 9.59 1.20
N ASN A 48 4.07 9.17 2.06
CA ASN A 48 2.63 9.17 1.78
C ASN A 48 1.85 9.94 2.84
N GLY A 49 2.51 10.85 3.55
CA GLY A 49 1.91 11.62 4.64
C GLY A 49 0.78 12.54 4.17
N ASP A 50 0.73 12.83 2.87
CA ASP A 50 -0.24 13.66 2.18
C ASP A 50 -1.63 13.00 1.97
N ILE A 51 -1.79 11.72 2.36
CA ILE A 51 -3.09 11.05 2.26
C ILE A 51 -4.11 11.79 3.14
N LEU A 52 -5.23 12.21 2.53
CA LEU A 52 -6.32 12.87 3.23
C LEU A 52 -7.01 11.91 4.21
N LEU A 53 -7.29 12.36 5.42
CA LEU A 53 -8.08 11.60 6.40
C LEU A 53 -9.49 11.30 5.87
N SER A 54 -10.07 12.21 5.09
CA SER A 54 -11.38 12.02 4.45
C SER A 54 -11.41 10.94 3.38
N ALA A 55 -10.26 10.45 2.91
CA ALA A 55 -10.20 9.39 1.90
C ALA A 55 -10.46 7.98 2.49
N GLY A 56 -10.26 7.81 3.80
CA GLY A 56 -10.47 6.54 4.49
C GLY A 56 -11.73 6.59 5.36
N LYS A 57 -12.66 5.65 5.17
CA LYS A 57 -13.90 5.56 5.97
C LYS A 57 -13.64 5.49 7.49
N ASN A 58 -12.51 4.90 7.88
CA ASN A 58 -12.13 4.75 9.29
C ASN A 58 -11.19 5.87 9.79
N CYS A 59 -10.94 6.88 8.97
CA CYS A 59 -10.13 8.06 9.32
C CYS A 59 -10.98 9.34 9.43
N GLU A 60 -12.25 9.28 9.02
CA GLU A 60 -13.20 10.37 9.14
C GLU A 60 -13.49 10.61 10.62
N SER A 61 -12.90 11.67 11.21
CA SER A 61 -12.98 12.09 12.62
C SER A 61 -11.88 11.61 13.58
N VAL A 62 -10.80 10.99 13.09
CA VAL A 62 -9.70 10.49 13.97
C VAL A 62 -8.62 11.56 14.21
N GLY A 63 -8.85 12.79 13.75
CA GLY A 63 -7.94 13.92 13.96
C GLY A 63 -7.75 14.23 15.45
N THR A 64 -6.53 14.60 15.81
CA THR A 64 -6.19 15.17 17.13
C THR A 64 -6.65 16.62 17.27
N SER A 65 -6.86 17.30 16.14
CA SER A 65 -7.40 18.65 16.05
C SER A 65 -8.42 18.75 14.91
N LYS A 66 -9.23 19.83 14.90
CA LYS A 66 -10.18 20.13 13.80
C LYS A 66 -9.50 20.49 12.48
N ASP A 67 -8.21 20.84 12.57
CA ASP A 67 -7.41 21.29 11.44
C ASP A 67 -6.63 20.14 10.80
N ASP A 68 -6.62 18.94 11.40
CA ASP A 68 -5.98 17.77 10.82
C ASP A 68 -6.67 17.39 9.50
N ARG A 69 -5.92 17.40 8.39
CA ARG A 69 -6.43 17.05 7.06
C ARG A 69 -5.80 15.78 6.52
N THR A 70 -4.56 15.50 6.90
CA THR A 70 -3.75 14.42 6.35
C THR A 70 -3.30 13.43 7.42
N ILE A 71 -2.80 12.27 6.97
CA ILE A 71 -2.17 11.28 7.85
C ILE A 71 -0.99 11.90 8.60
N LEU A 72 -0.20 12.79 7.97
CA LEU A 72 0.92 13.43 8.64
C LEU A 72 0.46 14.41 9.74
N ASP A 73 -0.63 15.16 9.51
CA ASP A 73 -1.21 16.04 10.53
C ASP A 73 -1.64 15.22 11.75
N PHE A 74 -2.44 14.17 11.52
CA PHE A 74 -2.87 13.25 12.57
C PHE A 74 -1.70 12.65 13.36
N LEU A 75 -0.71 12.09 12.67
CA LEU A 75 0.46 11.48 13.32
C LEU A 75 1.30 12.49 14.08
N SER A 76 1.41 13.72 13.59
CA SER A 76 2.12 14.79 14.29
C SER A 76 1.42 15.16 15.61
N GLY A 77 0.09 15.22 15.60
CA GLY A 77 -0.70 15.42 16.81
C GLY A 77 -0.55 14.26 17.79
N VAL A 78 -0.63 13.01 17.33
CA VAL A 78 -0.44 11.83 18.19
C VAL A 78 0.96 11.82 18.81
N LEU A 79 1.99 12.14 18.02
CA LEU A 79 3.36 12.26 18.50
C LEU A 79 3.55 13.37 19.53
N SER A 80 2.75 14.45 19.46
CA SER A 80 2.83 15.54 20.43
C SER A 80 2.49 15.08 21.86
N PHE A 81 1.50 14.20 22.02
CA PHE A 81 1.16 13.61 23.33
C PHE A 81 2.28 12.72 23.90
N GLN A 82 3.16 12.19 23.05
CA GLN A 82 4.31 11.40 23.49
C GLN A 82 5.42 12.26 24.12
N THR A 83 5.32 13.59 24.02
CA THR A 83 6.29 14.53 24.60
C THR A 83 5.93 14.99 26.02
N GLU A 84 4.75 14.59 26.52
CA GLU A 84 4.29 14.99 27.85
C GLU A 84 5.15 14.38 28.97
N PRO A 85 5.63 15.20 29.92
CA PRO A 85 6.38 14.69 31.06
C PRO A 85 5.52 13.71 31.88
N ASN A 86 6.12 12.57 32.24
CA ASN A 86 5.53 11.51 33.07
C ASN A 86 4.49 10.61 32.39
N THR A 87 4.26 10.72 31.07
CA THR A 87 3.41 9.78 30.33
C THR A 87 4.21 8.52 29.97
N LYS A 88 3.70 7.33 30.32
CA LYS A 88 4.22 6.06 29.80
C LYS A 88 3.81 5.96 28.33
N SER A 89 4.81 6.08 27.46
CA SER A 89 4.64 6.25 26.02
C SER A 89 5.38 5.14 25.29
N ALA A 90 4.71 4.47 24.35
CA ALA A 90 5.33 3.41 23.53
C ALA A 90 4.90 3.52 22.08
N ILE A 91 5.86 3.31 21.17
CA ILE A 91 5.62 3.22 19.74
C ILE A 91 5.89 1.78 19.32
N GLU A 92 4.88 1.12 18.78
CA GLU A 92 4.93 -0.29 18.39
C GLU A 92 4.69 -0.45 16.90
N PHE A 93 5.46 -1.35 16.29
CA PHE A 93 5.25 -1.83 14.94
C PHE A 93 4.96 -3.33 14.96
N SER A 94 3.99 -3.75 14.16
CA SER A 94 3.80 -5.17 13.86
C SER A 94 3.63 -5.39 12.37
N PHE A 95 4.06 -6.58 11.92
CA PHE A 95 4.03 -6.98 10.53
C PHE A 95 3.34 -8.34 10.41
N LYS A 96 2.37 -8.41 9.50
CA LYS A 96 1.69 -9.66 9.19
C LYS A 96 1.65 -9.86 7.69
N GLN A 97 2.16 -11.00 7.23
CA GLN A 97 2.08 -11.36 5.83
C GLN A 97 0.64 -11.72 5.46
N GLU A 98 0.13 -11.17 4.36
CA GLU A 98 -1.17 -11.48 3.78
C GLU A 98 -1.09 -11.61 2.26
N LYS A 99 -2.20 -12.06 1.66
CA LYS A 99 -2.38 -12.08 0.20
C LYS A 99 -3.11 -10.80 -0.23
N GLY A 100 -2.51 -10.11 -1.20
CA GLY A 100 -3.08 -8.97 -1.90
C GLY A 100 -4.02 -9.37 -3.05
N ARG A 101 -4.19 -8.47 -4.00
CA ARG A 101 -5.22 -8.47 -5.04
C ARG A 101 -5.11 -9.50 -6.17
N LYS A 102 -4.10 -10.31 -6.32
CA LYS A 102 -3.97 -11.37 -7.34
C LYS A 102 -3.13 -12.49 -6.75
N ASN A 103 -3.32 -12.72 -5.45
CA ASN A 103 -2.44 -13.54 -4.61
C ASN A 103 -1.00 -13.02 -4.49
N GLU A 104 -0.72 -11.73 -4.79
CA GLU A 104 0.60 -11.18 -4.53
C GLU A 104 0.86 -11.04 -3.02
N PRO A 105 2.08 -11.33 -2.55
CA PRO A 105 2.40 -11.17 -1.14
C PRO A 105 2.44 -9.69 -0.74
N VAL A 106 1.72 -9.36 0.33
CA VAL A 106 1.70 -8.04 0.95
C VAL A 106 1.97 -8.17 2.44
N TRP A 107 2.47 -7.09 3.04
CA TRP A 107 2.64 -6.96 4.48
C TRP A 107 1.59 -5.99 5.01
N VAL A 108 0.77 -6.45 5.95
CA VAL A 108 -0.04 -5.56 6.79
C VAL A 108 0.87 -5.03 7.88
N CYS A 109 1.01 -3.72 7.92
CA CYS A 109 1.85 -2.99 8.85
C CYS A 109 0.94 -2.19 9.78
N ASP A 110 1.07 -2.44 11.07
CA ASP A 110 0.42 -1.63 12.11
C ASP A 110 1.47 -0.79 12.80
N LEU A 111 1.22 0.52 12.86
CA LEU A 111 1.92 1.48 13.70
C LEU A 111 0.97 1.91 14.81
N LEU A 112 1.32 1.62 16.05
CA LEU A 112 0.54 1.99 17.23
C LEU A 112 1.35 2.91 18.14
N PHE A 113 0.69 3.95 18.63
CA PHE A 113 1.14 4.83 19.69
C PHE A 113 0.29 4.52 20.92
N ARG A 114 0.93 4.03 21.97
CA ARG A 114 0.30 3.81 23.26
C ARG A 114 0.58 4.99 24.16
N ALA A 115 -0.44 5.47 24.84
CA ALA A 115 -0.35 6.48 25.88
C ALA A 115 -1.31 6.15 27.02
N GLY A 116 -0.94 6.55 28.24
CA GLY A 116 -1.71 6.30 29.46
C GLY A 116 -0.97 5.36 30.41
N ASP A 117 -1.60 5.09 31.55
CA ASP A 117 -1.13 4.08 32.50
C ASP A 117 -1.61 2.67 32.12
N GLU A 118 -1.20 1.68 32.91
CA GLU A 118 -1.59 0.28 32.68
C GLU A 118 -3.08 0.03 32.93
N GLU A 119 -3.79 0.94 33.63
CA GLU A 119 -5.20 0.80 33.96
C GLU A 119 -6.11 1.33 32.84
N SER A 120 -5.65 2.32 32.06
CA SER A 120 -6.42 2.88 30.94
C SER A 120 -5.52 3.17 29.72
N PRO A 121 -4.99 2.13 29.05
CA PRO A 121 -4.18 2.32 27.86
C PRO A 121 -5.04 2.83 26.69
N SER A 122 -4.72 4.00 26.17
CA SER A 122 -5.22 4.47 24.87
C SER A 122 -4.23 4.05 23.77
N SER A 123 -4.77 3.61 22.63
CA SER A 123 -3.96 3.27 21.46
C SER A 123 -4.48 3.99 20.23
N ASN A 124 -3.64 4.85 19.65
CA ASN A 124 -3.90 5.51 18.38
C ASN A 124 -2.88 5.06 17.35
N GLY A 125 -3.17 5.16 16.05
CA GLY A 125 -2.21 4.74 15.05
C GLY A 125 -2.77 4.58 13.66
N ILE A 126 -2.03 3.87 12.81
CA ILE A 126 -2.43 3.57 11.45
C ILE A 126 -2.10 2.13 11.08
N ARG A 127 -2.99 1.53 10.29
CA ARG A 127 -2.78 0.26 9.58
C ARG A 127 -2.65 0.56 8.10
N PHE A 128 -1.73 -0.10 7.43
CA PHE A 128 -1.60 -0.02 5.98
C PHE A 128 -0.97 -1.28 5.41
N LYS A 129 -1.06 -1.44 4.09
CA LYS A 129 -0.42 -2.55 3.37
C LYS A 129 0.81 -2.07 2.62
N MET A 130 1.87 -2.86 2.63
CA MET A 130 3.07 -2.69 1.81
C MET A 130 3.23 -3.85 0.85
N ARG A 131 3.51 -3.55 -0.42
CA ARG A 131 3.83 -4.60 -1.40
C ARG A 131 5.19 -5.21 -1.11
N ASN A 132 5.29 -6.53 -1.17
CA ASN A 132 6.57 -7.22 -0.99
C ASN A 132 7.57 -6.90 -2.12
N SER A 133 7.09 -6.71 -3.35
CA SER A 133 7.92 -6.56 -4.55
C SER A 133 8.74 -5.26 -4.60
N ASP A 134 8.16 -4.13 -4.19
CA ASP A 134 8.75 -2.81 -4.32
C ASP A 134 8.80 -2.02 -3.01
N ARG A 135 8.36 -2.63 -1.90
CA ARG A 135 8.29 -2.01 -0.57
C ARG A 135 7.48 -0.71 -0.54
N ARG A 136 6.53 -0.54 -1.45
CA ARG A 136 5.67 0.66 -1.48
C ARG A 136 4.39 0.44 -0.70
N LEU A 137 4.00 1.48 0.04
CA LEU A 137 2.70 1.55 0.69
C LEU A 137 1.58 1.60 -0.37
N MET A 138 0.52 0.82 -0.12
CA MET A 138 -0.71 0.82 -0.90
C MET A 138 -1.63 1.89 -0.33
N ARG A 139 -1.70 3.06 -0.95
CA ARG A 139 -2.33 4.27 -0.37
C ARG A 139 -3.80 4.06 -0.01
N GLU A 140 -4.51 3.28 -0.81
CA GLU A 140 -5.92 2.92 -0.62
C GLU A 140 -6.17 1.97 0.57
N SER A 141 -5.12 1.41 1.15
CA SER A 141 -5.21 0.47 2.28
C SER A 141 -5.02 1.13 3.65
N VAL A 142 -4.75 2.44 3.68
CA VAL A 142 -4.54 3.16 4.93
C VAL A 142 -5.84 3.20 5.72
N MET A 143 -5.76 2.82 6.98
CA MET A 143 -6.82 2.87 7.97
C MET A 143 -6.25 3.50 9.24
N CYS A 144 -7.05 4.32 9.92
CA CYS A 144 -6.69 4.83 11.23
C CYS A 144 -7.10 3.81 12.30
N ILE A 145 -6.29 3.69 13.34
CA ILE A 145 -6.51 2.80 14.49
C ILE A 145 -6.67 3.70 15.72
N GLY A 146 -7.61 3.34 16.58
CA GLY A 146 -8.03 4.19 17.68
C GLY A 146 -9.16 5.12 17.26
N THR A 147 -9.92 5.53 18.27
CA THR A 147 -10.96 6.55 18.23
C THR A 147 -10.70 7.41 19.47
N GLY A 148 -11.02 8.71 19.48
CA GLY A 148 -12.39 9.08 19.80
C GLY A 148 -12.80 8.42 21.11
#